data_AF-A4AFL5-F1
#
_entry.id   AF-A4AFL5-F1
#
_cell.length_a   1.000
_cell.length_b   1.000
_cell.length_c   1.000
_cell.angle_alpha   90.00
_cell.angle_beta   90.00
_cell.angle_gamma   90.00
#
_symmetry.space_group_name_H-M   'P 1'
#
loop_
_entity.id
_entity.type
_entity.pdbx_description
1 polymer ?
#
loop_
_entity_poly.entity_id
_entity_poly.type
_entity_poly.pdbx_seq_one_letter_code
_entity_poly.pdbx_strand_id
1 'polypeptide(L)'
;MLAITALLASGFAVSSATPATAAGENTILTLVNEARADNNLGPLKLNSSISSVSTAWAKQMAANGAMTHNPDFSTQIPSGWSRAAENVARGWSTPTAVHNAWMNSSGHRANILGDYTDIGIAFLTINGTTWAVQNFGKYGASVPAPAAETAPGVDRLSGASRYSTAVAISQEYDPGVNVVYVTTGVNYPDALSAAPAAAKQGGPLLLTPPSGLPSIVRSEIERLKPNLIVVVGGTGVLSNTIFSQLSSLAPNIRRDGGKDRYETSRIVIERAFSAGTGKAFFATGANFPDALSASAAAGASGSPVFLVHGHASGVDSATAALMVKLGVTDVVVAGGTGVISTRVEQSLGAQTGVNTVVRYAGANRYSTSREINSESFSAVPQAYFAVGTGFADALAGAALAGLNSAPLYVVPGNCVPSGVVNDLEGYGTTNRVLLGGTGVLGNGVMRMTPCG
;
A
#
# COMPACT_ATOMS: atom_id res chain seq x y z
N MET A 1 -52.96 19.11 21.75
CA MET A 1 -52.02 19.19 20.60
C MET A 1 -50.61 19.02 21.15
N LEU A 2 -50.06 17.80 21.08
CA LEU A 2 -48.67 17.50 21.48
C LEU A 2 -47.75 17.82 20.30
N ALA A 3 -46.80 18.74 20.49
CA ALA A 3 -45.76 19.04 19.51
C ALA A 3 -44.53 18.17 19.79
N ILE A 4 -44.27 17.22 18.90
CA ILE A 4 -43.05 16.40 18.89
C ILE A 4 -41.94 17.25 18.26
N THR A 5 -40.93 17.61 19.05
CA THR A 5 -39.71 18.27 18.59
C THR A 5 -38.69 17.19 18.21
N ALA A 6 -38.39 17.06 16.92
CA ALA A 6 -37.38 16.14 16.42
C ALA A 6 -35.98 16.72 16.64
N LEU A 7 -35.15 16.00 17.39
CA LEU A 7 -33.75 16.30 17.63
C LEU A 7 -32.93 15.92 16.37
N LEU A 8 -32.45 16.93 15.63
CA LEU A 8 -31.47 16.74 14.55
C LEU A 8 -30.11 16.42 15.16
N ALA A 9 -29.76 15.13 15.21
CA ALA A 9 -28.39 14.68 15.49
C ALA A 9 -27.53 14.91 14.24
N SER A 10 -26.81 16.02 14.19
CA SER A 10 -25.74 16.26 13.23
C SER A 10 -24.59 15.30 13.51
N GLY A 11 -24.53 14.22 12.74
CA GLY A 11 -23.42 13.27 12.75
C GLY A 11 -22.13 13.96 12.29
N PHE A 12 -21.16 14.09 13.20
CA PHE A 12 -19.80 14.43 12.84
C PHE A 12 -19.20 13.28 12.01
N ALA A 13 -18.97 13.53 10.73
CA ALA A 13 -18.17 12.66 9.89
C ALA A 13 -16.73 12.68 10.43
N VAL A 14 -16.29 11.55 11.00
CA VAL A 14 -14.89 11.36 11.39
C VAL A 14 -14.07 11.23 10.12
N SER A 15 -13.39 12.32 9.75
CA SER A 15 -12.43 12.34 8.65
C SER A 15 -11.28 11.38 9.00
N SER A 16 -11.14 10.31 8.22
CA SER A 16 -10.01 9.40 8.35
C SER A 16 -8.76 10.07 7.78
N ALA A 17 -7.69 10.10 8.59
CA ALA A 17 -6.42 10.72 8.24
C ALA A 17 -5.84 10.12 6.95
N THR A 18 -5.48 10.98 6.00
CA THR A 18 -4.85 10.63 4.72
C THR A 18 -3.33 10.37 4.87
N PRO A 19 -2.71 9.54 4.01
CA PRO A 19 -1.36 8.99 4.18
C PRO A 19 -0.22 9.94 3.76
N ALA A 20 -0.19 11.16 4.31
CA ALA A 20 0.86 12.17 4.12
C ALA A 20 2.16 11.88 4.92
N THR A 21 2.18 10.81 5.70
CA THR A 21 3.12 10.58 6.80
C THR A 21 4.55 10.23 6.33
N ALA A 22 4.68 9.32 5.34
CA ALA A 22 5.98 8.82 4.88
C ALA A 22 6.77 9.79 3.97
N ALA A 23 6.06 10.66 3.22
CA ALA A 23 6.73 11.67 2.37
C ALA A 23 7.34 12.81 3.21
N GLY A 24 6.66 13.20 4.29
CA GLY A 24 7.16 14.21 5.21
C GLY A 24 8.35 13.75 6.04
N GLU A 25 8.33 12.48 6.48
CA GLU A 25 9.42 11.85 7.23
C GLU A 25 10.75 11.88 6.47
N ASN A 26 10.76 11.37 5.23
CA ASN A 26 11.96 11.34 4.40
C ASN A 26 12.44 12.74 4.01
N THR A 27 11.53 13.67 3.74
CA THR A 27 11.90 15.06 3.42
C THR A 27 12.61 15.71 4.62
N ILE A 28 12.07 15.54 5.83
CA ILE A 28 12.70 16.08 7.06
C ILE A 28 14.04 15.39 7.32
N LEU A 29 14.15 14.07 7.13
CA LEU A 29 15.41 13.35 7.31
C LEU A 29 16.51 13.87 6.37
N THR A 30 16.19 14.05 5.08
CA THR A 30 17.13 14.61 4.10
C THR A 30 17.60 15.99 4.53
N LEU A 31 16.68 16.90 4.84
CA LEU A 31 17.02 18.27 5.25
C LEU A 31 17.82 18.31 6.56
N VAL A 32 17.50 17.45 7.53
CA VAL A 32 18.28 17.28 8.76
C VAL A 32 19.72 16.86 8.45
N ASN A 33 19.90 15.87 7.59
CA ASN A 33 21.22 15.37 7.25
C ASN A 33 22.03 16.33 6.37
N GLU A 34 21.36 17.13 5.52
CA GLU A 34 21.98 18.26 4.81
C GLU A 34 22.47 19.33 5.79
N ALA A 35 21.61 19.79 6.71
CA ALA A 35 21.99 20.76 7.73
C ALA A 35 23.15 20.27 8.61
N ARG A 36 23.19 18.97 8.92
CA ARG A 36 24.30 18.36 9.66
C ARG A 36 25.60 18.33 8.83
N ALA A 37 25.52 17.97 7.56
CA ALA A 37 26.66 17.98 6.66
C ALA A 37 27.26 19.39 6.51
N ASP A 38 26.42 20.43 6.38
CA ASP A 38 26.83 21.84 6.33
C ASP A 38 27.56 22.30 7.61
N ASN A 39 27.39 21.56 8.71
CA ASN A 39 28.05 21.82 10.00
C ASN A 39 29.15 20.77 10.30
N ASN A 40 29.62 20.02 9.30
CA ASN A 40 30.66 19.00 9.41
C ASN A 40 30.32 17.85 10.38
N LEU A 41 29.03 17.51 10.51
CA LEU A 41 28.54 16.42 11.35
C LEU A 41 28.14 15.21 10.49
N GLY A 42 28.30 14.01 11.06
CA GLY A 42 27.82 12.78 10.43
C GLY A 42 26.28 12.70 10.37
N PRO A 43 25.72 11.97 9.39
CA PRO A 43 24.28 11.84 9.23
C PRO A 43 23.64 11.04 10.36
N LEU A 44 22.38 11.36 10.68
CA LEU A 44 21.53 10.55 11.55
C LEU A 44 20.89 9.42 10.76
N LYS A 45 20.75 8.27 11.40
CA LYS A 45 20.03 7.10 10.88
C LYS A 45 18.57 7.19 11.28
N LEU A 46 17.67 7.02 10.31
CA LEU A 46 16.25 6.90 10.63
C LEU A 46 16.00 5.59 11.35
N ASN A 47 15.40 5.66 12.54
CA ASN A 47 15.12 4.52 13.39
C ASN A 47 13.61 4.34 13.54
N SER A 48 13.07 3.27 12.95
CA SER A 48 11.62 3.03 12.90
C SER A 48 10.97 2.87 14.28
N SER A 49 11.70 2.37 15.28
CA SER A 49 11.20 2.28 16.66
C SER A 49 11.04 3.66 17.28
N ILE A 50 11.99 4.56 17.04
CA ILE A 50 11.90 5.96 17.48
C ILE A 50 10.78 6.69 16.71
N SER A 51 10.66 6.47 15.39
CA SER A 51 9.58 7.05 14.56
C SER A 51 8.18 6.61 15.02
N SER A 52 8.06 5.39 15.54
CA SER A 52 6.80 4.90 16.12
C SER A 52 6.41 5.71 17.36
N VAL A 53 7.37 6.01 18.23
CA VAL A 53 7.18 6.90 19.40
C VAL A 53 6.79 8.31 18.95
N SER A 54 7.51 8.88 17.98
CA SER A 54 7.22 10.20 17.42
C SER A 54 5.80 10.27 16.81
N THR A 55 5.38 9.22 16.11
CA THR A 55 4.05 9.12 15.50
C THR A 55 2.95 9.01 16.55
N ALA A 56 3.15 8.19 17.58
CA ALA A 56 2.21 8.06 18.70
C ALA A 56 2.03 9.41 19.40
N TRP A 57 3.13 10.11 19.68
CA TRP A 57 3.06 11.41 20.34
C TRP A 57 2.40 12.49 19.49
N ALA A 58 2.69 12.54 18.18
CA ALA A 58 2.02 13.46 17.26
C ALA A 58 0.50 13.26 17.25
N LYS A 59 0.02 12.01 17.31
CA LYS A 59 -1.41 11.69 17.43
C LYS A 59 -1.99 12.12 18.79
N GLN A 60 -1.23 11.95 19.87
CA GLN A 60 -1.66 12.38 21.21
C GLN A 60 -1.80 13.91 21.30
N MET A 61 -0.83 14.66 20.78
CA MET A 61 -0.92 16.12 20.68
C MET A 61 -2.14 16.56 19.86
N ALA A 62 -2.40 15.86 18.74
CA ALA A 62 -3.56 16.14 17.91
C ALA A 62 -4.90 15.85 18.61
N ALA A 63 -4.99 14.75 19.35
CA ALA A 63 -6.18 14.41 20.13
C ALA A 63 -6.45 15.42 21.25
N ASN A 64 -5.40 15.90 21.91
CA ASN A 64 -5.50 16.87 23.00
C ASN A 64 -5.59 18.32 22.51
N GLY A 65 -5.37 18.57 21.23
CA GLY A 65 -5.35 19.92 20.64
C GLY A 65 -4.21 20.81 21.16
N ALA A 66 -3.18 20.25 21.79
CA ALA A 66 -2.11 20.97 22.47
C ALA A 66 -0.73 20.49 22.00
N MET A 67 0.19 21.44 21.75
CA MET A 67 1.59 21.13 21.43
C MET A 67 2.39 21.06 22.72
N THR A 68 2.81 19.86 23.09
CA THR A 68 3.55 19.59 24.34
C THR A 68 4.66 18.59 24.08
N HIS A 69 5.74 18.68 24.86
CA HIS A 69 6.77 17.64 24.85
C HIS A 69 6.26 16.34 25.47
N ASN A 70 6.76 15.21 24.97
CA ASN A 70 6.52 13.91 25.57
C ASN A 70 7.38 13.74 26.83
N PRO A 71 6.78 13.68 28.03
CA PRO A 71 7.56 13.54 29.27
C PRO A 71 8.30 12.21 29.34
N ASP A 72 7.80 11.18 28.63
CA ASP A 72 8.25 9.80 28.77
C ASP A 72 8.98 9.27 27.54
N PHE A 73 9.19 10.07 26.47
CA PHE A 73 9.72 9.54 25.20
C PHE A 73 11.05 8.80 25.38
N SER A 74 11.89 9.29 26.28
CA SER A 74 13.21 8.73 26.58
C SER A 74 13.12 7.31 27.15
N THR A 75 12.01 6.97 27.80
CA THR A 75 11.72 5.60 28.28
C THR A 75 11.00 4.75 27.23
N GLN A 76 10.45 5.37 26.19
CA GLN A 76 9.68 4.71 25.12
C GLN A 76 10.53 4.38 23.87
N ILE A 77 11.64 5.09 23.65
CA ILE A 77 12.61 4.77 22.59
C ILE A 77 13.46 3.55 22.97
N PRO A 78 14.11 2.85 22.02
CA PRO A 78 14.97 1.72 22.32
C PRO A 78 15.97 2.01 23.45
N SER A 79 16.08 1.10 24.42
CA SER A 79 17.04 1.25 25.54
C SER A 79 18.49 1.28 25.05
N GLY A 80 19.41 1.83 25.88
CA GLY A 80 20.84 1.86 25.57
C GLY A 80 21.31 3.16 24.91
N TRP A 81 20.46 4.18 24.87
CA TRP A 81 20.87 5.54 24.52
C TRP A 81 21.64 6.19 25.67
N SER A 82 22.57 7.08 25.32
CA SER A 82 23.38 7.89 26.23
C SER A 82 22.97 9.36 26.26
N ARG A 83 22.28 9.82 25.21
CA ARG A 83 21.62 11.12 25.11
C ARG A 83 20.33 10.97 24.32
N ALA A 84 19.34 11.79 24.62
CA ALA A 84 18.10 11.87 23.87
C ALA A 84 17.57 13.32 23.87
N ALA A 85 16.85 13.70 22.83
CA ALA A 85 16.17 14.98 22.73
C ALA A 85 14.90 14.88 21.88
N GLU A 86 14.03 15.88 22.01
CA GLU A 86 12.80 15.98 21.22
C GLU A 86 12.64 17.40 20.65
N ASN A 87 12.20 17.47 19.40
CA ASN A 87 11.60 18.66 18.81
C ASN A 87 10.13 18.38 18.52
N VAL A 88 9.25 19.33 18.81
CA VAL A 88 7.83 19.27 18.42
C VAL A 88 7.45 20.52 17.64
N ALA A 89 6.48 20.41 16.74
CA ALA A 89 5.92 21.56 16.04
C ALA A 89 4.46 21.30 15.61
N ARG A 90 3.73 22.39 15.40
CA ARG A 90 2.32 22.37 14.98
C ARG A 90 2.06 23.45 13.92
N GLY A 91 1.22 23.14 12.93
CA GLY A 91 0.62 24.13 12.04
C GLY A 91 1.46 24.56 10.82
N TRP A 92 2.60 23.92 10.58
CA TRP A 92 3.43 24.19 9.40
C TRP A 92 2.90 23.48 8.15
N SER A 93 2.80 24.21 7.03
CA SER A 93 2.18 23.72 5.80
C SER A 93 2.96 22.61 5.11
N THR A 94 4.29 22.53 5.28
CA THR A 94 5.15 21.55 4.61
C THR A 94 6.27 21.04 5.51
N PRO A 95 6.82 19.84 5.21
CA PRO A 95 8.02 19.30 5.84
C PRO A 95 9.23 20.26 5.78
N THR A 96 9.43 20.92 4.65
CA THR A 96 10.49 21.93 4.48
C THR A 96 10.26 23.16 5.35
N ALA A 97 9.02 23.64 5.43
CA ALA A 97 8.69 24.81 6.25
C ALA A 97 8.92 24.54 7.75
N VAL A 98 8.54 23.36 8.25
CA VAL A 98 8.80 23.00 9.66
C VAL A 98 10.29 22.81 9.93
N HIS A 99 11.04 22.20 9.00
CA HIS A 99 12.48 22.06 9.14
C HIS A 99 13.18 23.43 9.22
N ASN A 100 12.84 24.35 8.31
CA ASN A 100 13.38 25.71 8.33
C ASN A 100 13.04 26.44 9.64
N ALA A 101 11.82 26.25 10.16
CA ALA A 101 11.42 26.81 11.45
C ALA A 101 12.23 26.24 12.61
N TRP A 102 12.51 24.94 12.63
CA TRP A 102 13.39 24.33 13.63
C TRP A 102 14.83 24.84 13.52
N MET A 103 15.38 24.99 12.31
CA MET A 103 16.73 25.52 12.11
C MET A 103 16.86 27.00 12.50
N ASN A 104 15.79 27.78 12.39
CA ASN A 104 15.74 29.18 12.86
C ASN A 104 15.52 29.32 14.37
N SER A 105 15.28 28.22 15.10
CA SER A 105 15.10 28.20 16.54
C SER A 105 16.34 27.64 17.23
N SER A 106 16.97 28.41 18.11
CA SER A 106 18.24 28.01 18.76
C SER A 106 18.14 26.66 19.49
N GLY A 107 17.06 26.41 20.23
CA GLY A 107 16.83 25.15 20.94
C GLY A 107 16.63 23.95 20.01
N HIS A 108 15.73 24.08 19.02
CA HIS A 108 15.47 22.98 18.09
C HIS A 108 16.67 22.69 17.18
N ARG A 109 17.37 23.74 16.73
CA ARG A 109 18.63 23.62 15.98
C ARG A 109 19.71 22.91 16.79
N ALA A 110 19.84 23.20 18.10
CA ALA A 110 20.78 22.51 18.96
C ALA A 110 20.49 21.00 19.06
N ASN A 111 19.23 20.59 19.03
CA ASN A 111 18.86 19.18 18.95
C ASN A 111 19.22 18.56 17.59
N ILE A 112 18.90 19.23 16.47
CA ILE A 112 19.21 18.75 15.11
C ILE A 112 20.71 18.56 14.89
N LEU A 113 21.52 19.51 15.37
CA LEU A 113 22.98 19.50 15.28
C LEU A 113 23.64 18.80 16.48
N GLY A 114 22.84 18.19 17.35
CA GLY A 114 23.34 17.52 18.53
C GLY A 114 24.10 16.24 18.21
N ASP A 115 24.90 15.81 19.16
CA ASP A 115 25.65 14.57 19.12
C ASP A 115 24.70 13.37 19.35
N TYR A 116 24.08 12.92 18.26
CA TYR A 116 23.15 11.80 18.16
C TYR A 116 23.54 10.89 17.00
N THR A 117 23.03 9.66 17.02
CA THR A 117 23.24 8.67 15.95
C THR A 117 21.97 8.35 15.19
N ASP A 118 20.82 8.44 15.88
CA ASP A 118 19.53 7.99 15.38
C ASP A 118 18.48 9.09 15.55
N ILE A 119 17.52 9.10 14.64
CA ILE A 119 16.36 9.98 14.66
C ILE A 119 15.10 9.19 14.34
N GLY A 120 13.99 9.50 15.00
CA GLY A 120 12.65 9.14 14.57
C GLY A 120 11.85 10.40 14.28
N ILE A 121 11.01 10.35 13.25
CA ILE A 121 10.33 11.53 12.72
C ILE A 121 8.84 11.21 12.54
N ALA A 122 7.99 12.18 12.87
CA ALA A 122 6.59 12.19 12.46
C ALA A 122 6.24 13.54 11.84
N PHE A 123 5.43 13.53 10.77
CA PHE A 123 4.80 14.71 10.19
C PHE A 123 3.40 14.31 9.70
N LEU A 124 2.36 14.63 10.48
CA LEU A 124 1.00 14.16 10.28
C LEU A 124 0.05 15.34 10.10
N THR A 125 -0.92 15.24 9.17
CA THR A 125 -2.05 16.19 9.10
C THR A 125 -3.28 15.55 9.72
N ILE A 126 -3.79 16.13 10.82
CA ILE A 126 -4.96 15.66 11.55
C ILE A 126 -5.91 16.84 11.72
N ASN A 127 -7.16 16.70 11.26
CA ASN A 127 -8.18 17.76 11.28
C ASN A 127 -7.69 19.09 10.68
N GLY A 128 -7.00 19.02 9.54
CA GLY A 128 -6.44 20.20 8.85
C GLY A 128 -5.23 20.85 9.53
N THR A 129 -4.80 20.34 10.68
CA THR A 129 -3.62 20.83 11.41
C THR A 129 -2.46 19.85 11.25
N THR A 130 -1.27 20.34 10.95
CA THR A 130 -0.06 19.52 10.93
C THR A 130 0.56 19.40 12.32
N TRP A 131 1.11 18.23 12.61
CA TRP A 131 1.79 17.88 13.86
C TRP A 131 3.09 17.18 13.52
N ALA A 132 4.20 17.71 14.02
CA ALA A 132 5.53 17.21 13.72
C ALA A 132 6.31 16.91 15.00
N VAL A 133 7.05 15.81 15.00
CA VAL A 133 7.90 15.38 16.12
C VAL A 133 9.22 14.85 15.55
N GLN A 134 10.35 15.23 16.16
CA GLN A 134 11.64 14.58 15.97
C GLN A 134 12.13 14.09 17.32
N ASN A 135 12.36 12.79 17.45
CA ASN A 135 13.01 12.22 18.64
C ASN A 135 14.42 11.78 18.24
N PHE A 136 15.41 12.18 19.02
CA PHE A 136 16.82 11.90 18.79
C PHE A 136 17.34 10.92 19.84
N GLY A 137 18.22 10.01 19.44
CA GLY A 137 18.92 9.11 20.35
C GLY A 137 20.40 8.99 19.98
N LYS A 138 21.28 9.09 20.99
CA LYS A 138 22.70 8.77 20.84
C LYS A 138 22.94 7.37 21.36
N TYR A 139 23.19 6.46 20.44
CA TYR A 139 23.53 5.08 20.75
C TYR A 139 25.05 4.87 20.61
N GLY A 140 25.59 3.88 21.32
CA GLY A 140 26.96 3.41 21.07
C GLY A 140 27.10 2.86 19.64
N ALA A 141 28.32 2.57 19.19
CA ALA A 141 28.53 1.87 17.92
C ALA A 141 27.68 0.58 17.92
N SER A 142 26.60 0.64 17.14
CA SER A 142 25.44 -0.27 17.18
C SER A 142 24.89 -0.56 18.58
N VAL A 143 23.95 0.26 19.07
CA VAL A 143 22.81 -0.39 19.71
C VAL A 143 22.06 -1.09 18.57
N PRO A 144 22.00 -2.43 18.56
CA PRO A 144 21.12 -3.10 17.62
C PRO A 144 19.74 -2.47 17.83
N ALA A 145 19.07 -2.08 16.74
CA ALA A 145 17.62 -1.95 16.83
C ALA A 145 17.11 -3.17 17.60
N PRO A 146 16.16 -3.03 18.55
CA PRO A 146 15.58 -4.20 19.22
C PRO A 146 15.35 -5.24 18.16
N ALA A 147 15.98 -6.42 18.29
CA ALA A 147 16.01 -7.39 17.22
C ALA A 147 14.58 -7.51 16.69
N ALA A 148 14.40 -7.16 15.40
CA ALA A 148 13.07 -7.10 14.81
C ALA A 148 12.42 -8.43 15.18
N GLU A 149 11.29 -8.38 15.89
CA GLU A 149 10.73 -9.59 16.42
C GLU A 149 10.50 -10.55 15.24
N THR A 150 11.11 -11.73 15.31
CA THR A 150 10.99 -12.75 14.26
C THR A 150 10.09 -13.85 14.76
N ALA A 151 9.17 -14.30 13.92
CA ALA A 151 8.40 -15.50 14.16
C ALA A 151 8.83 -16.57 13.13
N PRO A 152 8.96 -17.85 13.53
CA PRO A 152 9.24 -18.92 12.58
C PRO A 152 8.22 -18.93 11.43
N GLY A 153 8.71 -19.10 10.20
CA GLY A 153 7.86 -19.08 9.00
C GLY A 153 7.18 -17.73 8.76
N VAL A 154 7.80 -16.62 9.19
CA VAL A 154 7.32 -15.27 8.85
C VAL A 154 8.43 -14.46 8.18
N ASP A 155 8.18 -14.08 6.94
CA ASP A 155 8.99 -13.12 6.20
C ASP A 155 8.32 -11.75 6.19
N ARG A 156 9.13 -10.70 6.06
CA ARG A 156 8.62 -9.33 5.91
C ARG A 156 9.32 -8.63 4.77
N LEU A 157 8.51 -8.22 3.79
CA LEU A 157 8.96 -7.43 2.65
C LEU A 157 8.52 -5.99 2.88
N SER A 158 9.48 -5.12 3.18
CA SER A 158 9.18 -3.73 3.56
C SER A 158 10.35 -2.80 3.34
N GLY A 159 10.04 -1.51 3.16
CA GLY A 159 11.00 -0.43 3.28
C GLY A 159 10.39 0.80 3.94
N ALA A 160 11.18 1.87 4.06
CA ALA A 160 10.76 3.12 4.71
C ALA A 160 9.59 3.84 3.98
N SER A 161 9.34 3.49 2.73
CA SER A 161 8.25 4.03 1.91
C SER A 161 7.60 2.94 1.07
N ARG A 162 6.41 3.24 0.52
CA ARG A 162 5.72 2.38 -0.45
C ARG A 162 6.57 2.02 -1.67
N TYR A 163 7.49 2.90 -2.08
CA TYR A 163 8.37 2.66 -3.22
C TYR A 163 9.46 1.66 -2.87
N SER A 164 10.10 1.83 -1.70
CA SER A 164 11.08 0.86 -1.19
C SER A 164 10.44 -0.47 -0.79
N THR A 165 9.17 -0.49 -0.33
CA THR A 165 8.44 -1.75 -0.12
C THR A 165 8.19 -2.45 -1.46
N ALA A 166 7.76 -1.74 -2.50
CA ALA A 166 7.59 -2.34 -3.83
C ALA A 166 8.92 -2.88 -4.39
N VAL A 167 10.04 -2.19 -4.15
CA VAL A 167 11.40 -2.69 -4.48
C VAL A 167 11.76 -3.93 -3.67
N ALA A 168 11.48 -3.96 -2.35
CA ALA A 168 11.72 -5.15 -1.54
C ALA A 168 10.89 -6.35 -2.02
N ILE A 169 9.65 -6.12 -2.47
CA ILE A 169 8.80 -7.16 -3.06
C ILE A 169 9.34 -7.63 -4.41
N SER A 170 9.85 -6.73 -5.26
CA SER A 170 10.41 -7.13 -6.55
C SER A 170 11.75 -7.86 -6.45
N GLN A 171 12.43 -7.77 -5.31
CA GLN A 171 13.67 -8.53 -5.05
C GLN A 171 13.44 -10.03 -4.90
N GLU A 172 12.19 -10.47 -4.71
CA GLU A 172 11.78 -11.88 -4.80
C GLU A 172 11.74 -12.40 -6.25
N TYR A 173 11.95 -11.52 -7.24
CA TYR A 173 12.04 -11.87 -8.65
C TYR A 173 13.52 -11.90 -9.07
N ASP A 174 13.88 -12.97 -9.78
CA ASP A 174 15.19 -13.09 -10.40
C ASP A 174 15.40 -12.00 -11.47
N PRO A 175 16.66 -11.52 -11.66
CA PRO A 175 17.01 -10.69 -12.80
C PRO A 175 16.64 -11.32 -14.16
N GLY A 176 16.33 -10.50 -15.16
CA GLY A 176 15.98 -10.93 -16.51
C GLY A 176 14.49 -11.20 -16.71
N VAL A 177 13.61 -10.54 -15.95
CA VAL A 177 12.15 -10.68 -16.11
C VAL A 177 11.70 -10.22 -17.49
N ASN A 178 10.65 -10.83 -18.04
CA ASN A 178 10.15 -10.41 -19.36
C ASN A 178 9.50 -9.03 -19.33
N VAL A 179 8.83 -8.68 -18.23
CA VAL A 179 8.10 -7.43 -18.10
C VAL A 179 8.22 -6.86 -16.70
N VAL A 180 8.25 -5.53 -16.59
CA VAL A 180 8.02 -4.80 -15.34
C VAL A 180 6.83 -3.87 -15.54
N TYR A 181 5.85 -3.97 -14.65
CA TYR A 181 4.75 -3.02 -14.60
C TYR A 181 5.13 -1.87 -13.66
N VAL A 182 4.92 -0.64 -14.11
CA VAL A 182 5.17 0.57 -13.31
C VAL A 182 3.90 1.39 -13.24
N THR A 183 3.44 1.69 -12.03
CA THR A 183 2.26 2.51 -11.77
C THR A 183 2.53 3.53 -10.67
N THR A 184 1.57 4.44 -10.46
CA THR A 184 1.72 5.45 -9.43
C THR A 184 1.52 4.88 -8.04
N GLY A 185 2.33 5.31 -7.08
CA GLY A 185 2.14 4.96 -5.67
C GLY A 185 1.10 5.82 -4.96
N VAL A 186 0.59 6.90 -5.56
CA VAL A 186 -0.27 7.88 -4.87
C VAL A 186 -1.76 7.74 -5.18
N ASN A 187 -2.12 7.04 -6.26
CA ASN A 187 -3.50 6.74 -6.65
C ASN A 187 -3.59 5.27 -7.06
N TYR A 188 -4.70 4.61 -6.75
CA TYR A 188 -4.82 3.15 -6.84
C TYR A 188 -5.57 2.59 -8.06
N PRO A 189 -6.57 3.25 -8.67
CA PRO A 189 -7.55 2.54 -9.48
C PRO A 189 -6.94 1.96 -10.76
N ASP A 190 -6.08 2.71 -11.43
CA ASP A 190 -5.39 2.24 -12.63
C ASP A 190 -4.44 1.05 -12.33
N ALA A 191 -3.95 0.95 -11.10
CA ALA A 191 -3.02 -0.09 -10.66
C ALA A 191 -3.70 -1.43 -10.30
N LEU A 192 -4.99 -1.44 -9.96
CA LEU A 192 -5.67 -2.64 -9.47
C LEU A 192 -5.73 -3.76 -10.53
N SER A 193 -5.87 -3.38 -11.81
CA SER A 193 -5.83 -4.35 -12.92
C SER A 193 -4.41 -4.74 -13.35
N ALA A 194 -3.38 -4.02 -12.89
CA ALA A 194 -2.00 -4.26 -13.27
C ALA A 194 -1.37 -5.43 -12.53
N ALA A 195 -1.72 -5.64 -11.26
CA ALA A 195 -1.21 -6.77 -10.47
C ALA A 195 -1.50 -8.16 -11.08
N PRO A 196 -2.75 -8.50 -11.46
CA PRO A 196 -3.01 -9.79 -12.10
C PRO A 196 -2.36 -9.90 -13.49
N ALA A 197 -2.23 -8.79 -14.23
CA ALA A 197 -1.52 -8.76 -15.50
C ALA A 197 -0.01 -9.02 -15.32
N ALA A 198 0.60 -8.42 -14.31
CA ALA A 198 2.00 -8.63 -13.94
C ALA A 198 2.24 -10.09 -13.52
N ALA A 199 1.38 -10.64 -12.65
CA ALA A 199 1.42 -12.05 -12.26
C ALA A 199 1.31 -12.98 -13.48
N LYS A 200 0.33 -12.74 -14.38
CA LYS A 200 0.13 -13.53 -15.59
C LYS A 200 1.34 -13.54 -16.52
N GLN A 201 2.10 -12.44 -16.57
CA GLN A 201 3.28 -12.29 -17.41
C GLN A 201 4.60 -12.57 -16.68
N GLY A 202 4.55 -12.99 -15.41
CA GLY A 202 5.75 -13.30 -14.61
C GLY A 202 6.60 -12.08 -14.27
N GLY A 203 6.01 -10.89 -14.19
CA GLY A 203 6.71 -9.63 -13.92
C GLY A 203 6.32 -9.00 -12.59
N PRO A 204 7.22 -8.21 -11.95
CA PRO A 204 6.88 -7.46 -10.76
C PRO A 204 6.09 -6.19 -11.09
N LEU A 205 5.43 -5.65 -10.08
CA LEU A 205 4.76 -4.34 -10.12
C LEU A 205 5.50 -3.37 -9.20
N LEU A 206 6.12 -2.35 -9.79
CA LEU A 206 6.82 -1.28 -9.09
C LEU A 206 5.97 -0.01 -9.01
N LEU A 207 6.25 0.80 -7.99
CA LEU A 207 5.58 2.05 -7.72
C LEU A 207 6.53 3.23 -7.90
N THR A 208 6.03 4.35 -8.40
CA THR A 208 6.75 5.64 -8.46
C THR A 208 5.81 6.81 -8.11
N PRO A 209 6.31 7.96 -7.63
CA PRO A 209 5.53 9.20 -7.63
C PRO A 209 5.10 9.61 -9.04
N PRO A 210 4.06 10.47 -9.19
CA PRO A 210 3.62 10.99 -10.49
C PRO A 210 4.70 11.76 -11.27
N SER A 211 5.60 12.41 -10.53
CA SER A 211 6.75 13.16 -11.04
C SER A 211 8.02 12.76 -10.29
N GLY A 212 9.08 12.48 -11.03
CA GLY A 212 10.37 12.02 -10.50
C GLY A 212 10.43 10.51 -10.26
N LEU A 213 11.35 9.83 -10.95
CA LEU A 213 11.64 8.41 -10.75
C LEU A 213 12.63 8.28 -9.58
N PRO A 214 12.24 7.66 -8.44
CA PRO A 214 13.14 7.47 -7.32
C PRO A 214 14.36 6.64 -7.76
N SER A 215 15.56 7.00 -7.28
CA SER A 215 16.79 6.28 -7.61
C SER A 215 16.71 4.80 -7.25
N ILE A 216 16.08 4.45 -6.11
CA ILE A 216 15.86 3.06 -5.70
C ILE A 216 15.00 2.27 -6.70
N VAL A 217 14.02 2.91 -7.35
CA VAL A 217 13.16 2.26 -8.35
C VAL A 217 13.92 2.11 -9.67
N ARG A 218 14.69 3.15 -10.06
CA ARG A 218 15.59 3.07 -11.23
C ARG A 218 16.58 1.91 -11.09
N SER A 219 17.32 1.85 -9.98
CA SER A 219 18.31 0.81 -9.74
C SER A 219 17.70 -0.59 -9.67
N GLU A 220 16.47 -0.71 -9.17
CA GLU A 220 15.78 -1.99 -9.17
C GLU A 220 15.35 -2.42 -10.58
N ILE A 221 14.90 -1.51 -11.44
CA ILE A 221 14.62 -1.82 -12.85
C ILE A 221 15.92 -2.23 -13.57
N GLU A 222 17.04 -1.56 -13.28
CA GLU A 222 18.36 -1.92 -13.81
C GLU A 222 18.82 -3.30 -13.34
N ARG A 223 18.50 -3.70 -12.09
CA ARG A 223 18.74 -5.06 -11.58
C ARG A 223 17.86 -6.09 -12.30
N LEU A 224 16.57 -5.79 -12.44
CA LEU A 224 15.57 -6.66 -13.06
C LEU A 224 15.80 -6.86 -14.56
N LYS A 225 16.44 -5.91 -15.25
CA LYS A 225 16.76 -5.96 -16.69
C LYS A 225 15.57 -6.40 -17.57
N PRO A 226 14.41 -5.72 -17.51
CA PRO A 226 13.24 -6.18 -18.21
C PRO A 226 13.33 -6.03 -19.73
N ASN A 227 12.72 -6.96 -20.47
CA ASN A 227 12.55 -6.81 -21.92
C ASN A 227 11.49 -5.74 -22.29
N LEU A 228 10.50 -5.55 -21.41
CA LEU A 228 9.41 -4.60 -21.57
C LEU A 228 9.12 -3.87 -20.25
N ILE A 229 8.99 -2.55 -20.32
CA ILE A 229 8.37 -1.76 -19.24
C ILE A 229 6.95 -1.38 -19.66
N VAL A 230 5.96 -1.71 -18.84
CA VAL A 230 4.57 -1.27 -19.01
C VAL A 230 4.26 -0.17 -18.01
N VAL A 231 4.09 1.05 -18.50
CA VAL A 231 3.66 2.20 -17.69
C VAL A 231 2.14 2.23 -17.65
N VAL A 232 1.56 1.94 -16.49
CA VAL A 232 0.10 1.89 -16.32
C VAL A 232 -0.44 3.25 -15.90
N GLY A 233 -1.46 3.72 -16.61
CA GLY A 233 -2.09 5.02 -16.43
C GLY A 233 -1.68 6.07 -17.47
N GLY A 234 -2.56 7.06 -17.65
CA GLY A 234 -2.34 8.18 -18.57
C GLY A 234 -1.20 9.11 -18.13
N THR A 235 -0.94 10.14 -18.93
CA THR A 235 0.12 11.14 -18.65
C THR A 235 -0.14 11.98 -17.40
N GLY A 236 -1.41 12.15 -17.01
CA GLY A 236 -1.79 12.77 -15.73
C GLY A 236 -1.55 11.89 -14.49
N VAL A 237 -1.27 10.59 -14.69
CA VAL A 237 -0.98 9.63 -13.61
C VAL A 237 0.53 9.44 -13.45
N LEU A 238 1.22 9.19 -14.57
CA LEU A 238 2.67 9.14 -14.66
C LEU A 238 3.12 10.01 -15.84
N SER A 239 3.85 11.09 -15.54
CA SER A 239 4.24 12.11 -16.53
C SER A 239 5.07 11.56 -17.69
N ASN A 240 5.15 12.33 -18.79
CA ASN A 240 6.04 12.01 -19.91
C ASN A 240 7.52 12.01 -19.52
N THR A 241 7.90 12.79 -18.50
CA THR A 241 9.24 12.77 -17.93
C THR A 241 9.57 11.40 -17.33
N ILE A 242 8.67 10.83 -16.52
CA ILE A 242 8.83 9.47 -15.99
C ILE A 242 8.96 8.46 -17.12
N PHE A 243 8.07 8.53 -18.12
CA PHE A 243 8.09 7.62 -19.26
C PHE A 243 9.44 7.65 -20.00
N SER A 244 9.98 8.86 -20.23
CA SER A 244 11.27 9.04 -20.90
C SER A 244 12.45 8.56 -20.05
N GLN A 245 12.35 8.67 -18.72
CA GLN A 245 13.36 8.11 -17.82
C GLN A 245 13.33 6.58 -17.85
N LEU A 246 12.13 5.98 -17.83
CA LEU A 246 11.94 4.54 -17.89
C LEU A 246 12.35 3.95 -19.25
N SER A 247 12.13 4.67 -20.35
CA SER A 247 12.49 4.20 -21.69
C SER A 247 13.99 4.00 -21.88
N SER A 248 14.81 4.59 -21.01
CA SER A 248 16.27 4.38 -21.00
C SER A 248 16.70 3.09 -20.29
N LEU A 249 15.79 2.39 -19.60
CA LEU A 249 16.09 1.26 -18.72
C LEU A 249 15.68 -0.11 -19.31
N ALA A 250 15.01 -0.13 -20.46
CA ALA A 250 14.56 -1.34 -21.14
C ALA A 250 14.52 -1.13 -22.66
N PRO A 251 14.68 -2.18 -23.47
CA PRO A 251 14.63 -2.04 -24.93
C PRO A 251 13.23 -1.71 -25.45
N ASN A 252 12.18 -2.11 -24.72
CA ASN A 252 10.80 -1.79 -25.06
C ASN A 252 10.10 -1.11 -23.89
N ILE A 253 9.27 -0.12 -24.21
CA ILE A 253 8.38 0.52 -23.26
C ILE A 253 7.04 0.80 -23.92
N ARG A 254 5.94 0.65 -23.18
CA ARG A 254 4.63 1.12 -23.61
C ARG A 254 3.85 1.73 -22.46
N ARG A 255 2.85 2.54 -22.83
CA ARG A 255 1.88 3.11 -21.89
C ARG A 255 0.52 2.44 -22.08
N ASP A 256 -0.05 1.98 -20.98
CA ASP A 256 -1.37 1.38 -20.89
C ASP A 256 -2.25 2.32 -20.04
N GLY A 257 -2.87 3.31 -20.68
CA GLY A 257 -3.71 4.30 -20.01
C GLY A 257 -4.86 4.78 -20.90
N GLY A 258 -6.06 4.82 -20.34
CA GLY A 258 -7.28 5.30 -20.98
C GLY A 258 -7.78 6.64 -20.43
N LYS A 259 -8.96 7.05 -20.87
CA LYS A 259 -9.66 8.27 -20.42
C LYS A 259 -10.07 8.23 -18.95
N ASP A 260 -10.26 7.01 -18.43
CA ASP A 260 -10.66 6.74 -17.06
C ASP A 260 -10.09 5.38 -16.61
N ARG A 261 -10.26 5.06 -15.33
CA ARG A 261 -9.78 3.83 -14.71
C ARG A 261 -10.34 2.54 -15.31
N TYR A 262 -11.55 2.61 -15.88
CA TYR A 262 -12.23 1.45 -16.45
C TYR A 262 -11.68 1.16 -17.84
N GLU A 263 -11.43 2.20 -18.62
CA GLU A 263 -10.72 2.07 -19.90
C GLU A 263 -9.25 1.67 -19.71
N THR A 264 -8.53 2.25 -18.74
CA THR A 264 -7.18 1.78 -18.38
C THR A 264 -7.19 0.30 -18.03
N SER A 265 -8.15 -0.14 -17.20
CA SER A 265 -8.30 -1.56 -16.86
C SER A 265 -8.49 -2.43 -18.10
N ARG A 266 -9.37 -2.06 -19.03
CA ARG A 266 -9.57 -2.80 -20.28
C ARG A 266 -8.32 -2.84 -21.15
N ILE A 267 -7.57 -1.74 -21.27
CA ILE A 267 -6.32 -1.69 -22.07
C ILE A 267 -5.27 -2.63 -21.48
N VAL A 268 -5.08 -2.60 -20.16
CA VAL A 268 -4.15 -3.51 -19.46
C VAL A 268 -4.55 -4.96 -19.70
N ILE A 269 -5.84 -5.27 -19.54
CA ILE A 269 -6.36 -6.63 -19.74
C ILE A 269 -6.16 -7.09 -21.18
N GLU A 270 -6.57 -6.29 -22.16
CA GLU A 270 -6.47 -6.63 -23.57
C GLU A 270 -5.03 -6.91 -24.03
N ARG A 271 -4.06 -6.24 -23.41
CA ARG A 271 -2.63 -6.39 -23.75
C ARG A 271 -1.93 -7.49 -22.97
N ALA A 272 -2.54 -7.98 -21.89
CA ALA A 272 -1.92 -8.97 -20.99
C ALA A 272 -2.54 -10.36 -21.07
N PHE A 273 -3.83 -10.46 -21.45
CA PHE A 273 -4.58 -11.70 -21.47
C PHE A 273 -5.00 -12.06 -22.90
N SER A 274 -4.98 -13.36 -23.20
CA SER A 274 -5.36 -13.92 -24.50
C SER A 274 -6.77 -14.52 -24.46
N ALA A 275 -7.35 -14.78 -25.63
CA ALA A 275 -8.59 -15.56 -25.75
C ALA A 275 -8.48 -16.92 -25.04
N GLY A 276 -9.61 -17.41 -24.52
CA GLY A 276 -9.68 -18.67 -23.78
C GLY A 276 -9.31 -18.53 -22.29
N THR A 277 -9.42 -17.33 -21.72
CA THR A 277 -9.15 -17.12 -20.29
C THR A 277 -10.22 -17.82 -19.42
N GLY A 278 -11.48 -17.92 -19.89
CA GLY A 278 -12.56 -18.63 -19.22
C GLY A 278 -13.10 -17.91 -17.98
N LYS A 279 -12.25 -17.57 -17.00
CA LYS A 279 -12.64 -16.91 -15.76
C LYS A 279 -12.22 -15.44 -15.75
N ALA A 280 -13.04 -14.57 -15.17
CA ALA A 280 -12.69 -13.17 -14.93
C ALA A 280 -13.28 -12.66 -13.61
N PHE A 281 -12.50 -11.81 -12.93
CA PHE A 281 -12.91 -11.15 -11.70
C PHE A 281 -13.37 -9.72 -12.00
N PHE A 282 -14.38 -9.25 -11.26
CA PHE A 282 -14.96 -7.92 -11.40
C PHE A 282 -14.96 -7.22 -10.06
N ALA A 283 -14.31 -6.07 -9.98
CA ALA A 283 -14.26 -5.24 -8.80
C ALA A 283 -14.71 -3.80 -9.13
N THR A 284 -15.16 -3.06 -8.12
CA THR A 284 -15.48 -1.65 -8.33
C THR A 284 -14.21 -0.84 -8.60
N GLY A 285 -14.27 0.09 -9.55
CA GLY A 285 -13.20 1.06 -9.71
C GLY A 285 -13.24 2.18 -8.66
N ALA A 286 -14.29 2.29 -7.84
CA ALA A 286 -14.50 3.40 -6.91
C ALA A 286 -13.80 3.23 -5.54
N ASN A 287 -13.32 2.04 -5.22
CA ASN A 287 -12.58 1.71 -4.00
C ASN A 287 -11.60 0.56 -4.30
N PHE A 288 -10.73 0.19 -3.36
CA PHE A 288 -9.62 -0.74 -3.60
C PHE A 288 -9.65 -2.09 -2.86
N PRO A 289 -10.19 -2.26 -1.63
CA PRO A 289 -9.87 -3.45 -0.84
C PRO A 289 -10.28 -4.79 -1.48
N ASP A 290 -11.47 -4.84 -2.08
CA ASP A 290 -11.98 -6.05 -2.73
C ASP A 290 -11.15 -6.40 -3.98
N ALA A 291 -10.74 -5.39 -4.74
CA ALA A 291 -9.91 -5.54 -5.92
C ALA A 291 -8.49 -6.05 -5.59
N LEU A 292 -7.92 -5.69 -4.44
CA LEU A 292 -6.60 -6.18 -4.02
C LEU A 292 -6.62 -7.69 -3.76
N SER A 293 -7.61 -8.18 -3.03
CA SER A 293 -7.75 -9.62 -2.75
C SER A 293 -8.09 -10.39 -4.03
N ALA A 294 -8.97 -9.82 -4.86
CA ALA A 294 -9.28 -10.38 -6.17
C ALA A 294 -8.04 -10.43 -7.09
N SER A 295 -7.11 -9.48 -6.98
CA SER A 295 -5.90 -9.44 -7.83
C SER A 295 -4.99 -10.65 -7.62
N ALA A 296 -4.76 -11.06 -6.36
CA ALA A 296 -3.97 -12.25 -6.07
C ALA A 296 -4.66 -13.53 -6.56
N ALA A 297 -5.96 -13.70 -6.25
CA ALA A 297 -6.76 -14.82 -6.71
C ALA A 297 -6.86 -14.91 -8.25
N ALA A 298 -7.03 -13.78 -8.92
CA ALA A 298 -7.07 -13.68 -10.37
C ALA A 298 -5.71 -14.01 -10.96
N GLY A 299 -4.62 -13.46 -10.41
CA GLY A 299 -3.25 -13.79 -10.83
C GLY A 299 -2.94 -15.29 -10.73
N ALA A 300 -3.31 -15.92 -9.61
CA ALA A 300 -3.11 -17.35 -9.36
C ALA A 300 -3.85 -18.25 -10.36
N SER A 301 -5.03 -17.81 -10.82
CA SER A 301 -5.82 -18.52 -11.83
C SER A 301 -5.54 -18.04 -13.27
N GLY A 302 -4.58 -17.14 -13.47
CA GLY A 302 -4.30 -16.53 -14.77
C GLY A 302 -5.46 -15.72 -15.37
N SER A 303 -6.37 -15.25 -14.52
CA SER A 303 -7.58 -14.49 -14.86
C SER A 303 -7.36 -12.97 -14.74
N PRO A 304 -8.09 -12.14 -15.51
CA PRO A 304 -8.06 -10.69 -15.37
C PRO A 304 -8.95 -10.20 -14.23
N VAL A 305 -8.64 -8.99 -13.72
CA VAL A 305 -9.54 -8.20 -12.88
C VAL A 305 -10.04 -6.99 -13.69
N PHE A 306 -11.31 -7.03 -14.06
CA PHE A 306 -12.04 -5.90 -14.64
C PHE A 306 -12.44 -4.92 -13.55
N LEU A 307 -12.18 -3.64 -13.79
CA LEU A 307 -12.80 -2.58 -13.01
C LEU A 307 -14.10 -2.15 -13.68
N VAL A 308 -15.16 -2.03 -12.89
CA VAL A 308 -16.48 -1.58 -13.36
C VAL A 308 -17.07 -0.47 -12.50
N HIS A 309 -17.91 0.35 -13.12
CA HIS A 309 -18.77 1.30 -12.43
C HIS A 309 -19.88 0.54 -11.70
N GLY A 310 -19.67 0.18 -10.44
CA GLY A 310 -20.57 -0.73 -9.73
C GLY A 310 -22.02 -0.25 -9.53
N HIS A 311 -22.31 1.04 -9.70
CA HIS A 311 -23.67 1.60 -9.64
C HIS A 311 -24.24 2.00 -11.00
N ALA A 312 -23.57 1.65 -12.11
CA ALA A 312 -24.11 1.85 -13.44
C ALA A 312 -25.39 1.03 -13.67
N SER A 313 -26.09 1.32 -14.77
CA SER A 313 -27.26 0.55 -15.20
C SER A 313 -26.92 -0.87 -15.66
N GLY A 314 -25.65 -1.13 -15.99
CA GLY A 314 -25.12 -2.41 -16.43
C GLY A 314 -23.64 -2.29 -16.77
N VAL A 315 -23.04 -3.35 -17.32
CA VAL A 315 -21.68 -3.26 -17.87
C VAL A 315 -21.68 -2.46 -19.17
N ASP A 316 -20.64 -1.65 -19.36
CA ASP A 316 -20.48 -0.88 -20.60
C ASP A 316 -20.13 -1.79 -21.78
N SER A 317 -20.44 -1.33 -23.00
CA SER A 317 -20.27 -2.11 -24.23
C SER A 317 -18.82 -2.49 -24.52
N ALA A 318 -17.84 -1.68 -24.10
CA ALA A 318 -16.42 -1.99 -24.29
C ALA A 318 -15.98 -3.11 -23.33
N THR A 319 -16.49 -3.11 -22.10
CA THR A 319 -16.28 -4.21 -21.15
C THR A 319 -16.92 -5.51 -21.66
N ALA A 320 -18.17 -5.44 -22.12
CA ALA A 320 -18.87 -6.57 -22.74
C ALA A 320 -18.11 -7.16 -23.94
N ALA A 321 -17.65 -6.30 -24.86
CA ALA A 321 -16.89 -6.74 -26.04
C ALA A 321 -15.57 -7.43 -25.65
N LEU A 322 -14.87 -6.93 -24.64
CA LEU A 322 -13.63 -7.53 -24.16
C LEU A 322 -13.89 -8.88 -23.46
N MET A 323 -14.98 -9.03 -22.71
CA MET A 323 -15.39 -10.32 -22.14
C MET A 323 -15.58 -11.38 -23.24
N VAL A 324 -16.29 -11.03 -24.32
CA VAL A 324 -16.50 -11.93 -25.47
C VAL A 324 -15.16 -12.27 -26.13
N LYS A 325 -14.31 -11.27 -26.37
CA LYS A 325 -12.98 -11.46 -26.97
C LYS A 325 -12.09 -12.41 -26.15
N LEU A 326 -12.14 -12.33 -24.82
CA LEU A 326 -11.37 -13.21 -23.93
C LEU A 326 -12.02 -14.58 -23.72
N GLY A 327 -13.28 -14.77 -24.16
CA GLY A 327 -14.04 -15.98 -23.93
C GLY A 327 -14.35 -16.18 -22.44
N VAL A 328 -14.80 -15.13 -21.76
CA VAL A 328 -15.20 -15.21 -20.34
C VAL A 328 -16.51 -15.99 -20.21
N THR A 329 -16.45 -17.12 -19.51
CA THR A 329 -17.56 -18.00 -19.16
C THR A 329 -17.92 -17.94 -17.67
N ASP A 330 -16.93 -17.72 -16.81
CA ASP A 330 -17.09 -17.70 -15.35
C ASP A 330 -16.75 -16.32 -14.79
N VAL A 331 -17.75 -15.70 -14.17
CA VAL A 331 -17.64 -14.36 -13.61
C VAL A 331 -17.59 -14.44 -12.09
N VAL A 332 -16.56 -13.83 -11.51
CA VAL A 332 -16.46 -13.64 -10.07
C VAL A 332 -16.65 -12.15 -9.75
N VAL A 333 -17.66 -11.81 -8.97
CA VAL A 333 -17.90 -10.45 -8.48
C VAL A 333 -17.27 -10.30 -7.09
N ALA A 334 -16.23 -9.47 -7.00
CA ALA A 334 -15.53 -9.16 -5.77
C ALA A 334 -16.15 -7.94 -5.09
N GLY A 335 -16.83 -8.17 -3.96
CA GLY A 335 -17.46 -7.12 -3.15
C GLY A 335 -18.98 -7.24 -3.06
N GLY A 336 -19.54 -6.58 -2.05
CA GLY A 336 -20.98 -6.59 -1.77
C GLY A 336 -21.81 -5.75 -2.75
N THR A 337 -23.13 -5.85 -2.62
CA THR A 337 -24.09 -5.10 -3.47
C THR A 337 -24.00 -3.58 -3.31
N GLY A 338 -23.44 -3.11 -2.17
CA GLY A 338 -23.16 -1.71 -1.91
C GLY A 338 -22.01 -1.12 -2.73
N VAL A 339 -21.17 -1.95 -3.36
CA VAL A 339 -20.06 -1.48 -4.23
C VAL A 339 -20.18 -1.95 -5.68
N ILE A 340 -20.84 -3.09 -5.93
CA ILE A 340 -21.28 -3.55 -7.25
C ILE A 340 -22.73 -3.98 -7.11
N SER A 341 -23.66 -3.18 -7.63
CA SER A 341 -25.09 -3.42 -7.53
C SER A 341 -25.53 -4.73 -8.20
N THR A 342 -26.69 -5.24 -7.78
CA THR A 342 -27.32 -6.41 -8.39
C THR A 342 -27.63 -6.21 -9.86
N ARG A 343 -27.88 -4.96 -10.31
CA ARG A 343 -28.09 -4.63 -11.72
C ARG A 343 -26.83 -4.88 -12.57
N VAL A 344 -25.67 -4.48 -12.07
CA VAL A 344 -24.39 -4.72 -12.76
C VAL A 344 -24.09 -6.22 -12.79
N GLU A 345 -24.33 -6.94 -11.69
CA GLU A 345 -24.19 -8.40 -11.63
C GLU A 345 -25.10 -9.14 -12.61
N GLN A 346 -26.39 -8.77 -12.68
CA GLN A 346 -27.33 -9.31 -13.66
C GLN A 346 -26.89 -9.01 -15.09
N SER A 347 -26.39 -7.80 -15.33
CA SER A 347 -25.86 -7.41 -16.63
C SER A 347 -24.62 -8.22 -17.03
N LEU A 348 -23.74 -8.58 -16.09
CA LEU A 348 -22.63 -9.49 -16.32
C LEU A 348 -23.12 -10.89 -16.72
N GLY A 349 -24.10 -11.43 -16.00
CA GLY A 349 -24.68 -12.75 -16.29
C GLY A 349 -25.45 -12.83 -17.60
N ALA A 350 -25.90 -11.70 -18.13
CA ALA A 350 -26.58 -11.62 -19.42
C ALA A 350 -25.60 -11.49 -20.62
N GLN A 351 -24.29 -11.40 -20.38
CA GLN A 351 -23.31 -11.30 -21.46
C GLN A 351 -23.18 -12.63 -22.22
N THR A 352 -22.96 -12.54 -23.53
CA THR A 352 -22.79 -13.71 -24.39
C THR A 352 -21.62 -14.58 -23.92
N GLY A 353 -21.89 -15.87 -23.72
CA GLY A 353 -20.90 -16.87 -23.30
C GLY A 353 -20.74 -17.04 -21.79
N VAL A 354 -21.31 -16.14 -20.97
CA VAL A 354 -21.26 -16.27 -19.51
C VAL A 354 -22.22 -17.38 -19.05
N ASN A 355 -21.68 -18.35 -18.31
CA ASN A 355 -22.41 -19.48 -17.74
C ASN A 355 -22.65 -19.29 -16.24
N THR A 356 -21.66 -18.77 -15.53
CA THR A 356 -21.72 -18.61 -14.08
C THR A 356 -21.39 -17.19 -13.66
N VAL A 357 -22.11 -16.72 -12.65
CA VAL A 357 -21.80 -15.48 -11.92
C VAL A 357 -21.86 -15.81 -10.44
N VAL A 358 -20.73 -15.66 -9.75
CA VAL A 358 -20.63 -15.88 -8.31
C VAL A 358 -20.13 -14.61 -7.66
N ARG A 359 -20.77 -14.20 -6.56
CA ARG A 359 -20.35 -13.04 -5.77
C ARG A 359 -19.69 -13.49 -4.48
N TYR A 360 -18.50 -12.96 -4.22
CA TYR A 360 -17.81 -13.11 -2.94
C TYR A 360 -17.81 -11.78 -2.21
N ALA A 361 -18.44 -11.74 -1.05
CA ALA A 361 -18.63 -10.53 -0.26
C ALA A 361 -18.82 -10.86 1.22
N GLY A 362 -18.20 -10.07 2.09
CA GLY A 362 -18.46 -10.09 3.52
C GLY A 362 -18.99 -8.76 4.03
N ALA A 363 -19.28 -8.69 5.33
CA ALA A 363 -19.77 -7.48 6.00
C ALA A 363 -18.77 -6.30 5.94
N ASN A 364 -17.48 -6.60 5.80
CA ASN A 364 -16.41 -5.63 5.65
C ASN A 364 -15.29 -6.16 4.72
N ARG A 365 -14.32 -5.30 4.41
CA ARG A 365 -13.19 -5.60 3.51
C ARG A 365 -12.37 -6.84 3.91
N TYR A 366 -12.25 -7.12 5.21
CA TYR A 366 -11.46 -8.24 5.71
C TYR A 366 -12.22 -9.56 5.51
N SER A 367 -13.53 -9.55 5.80
CA SER A 367 -14.39 -10.70 5.49
C SER A 367 -14.52 -10.93 3.97
N THR A 368 -14.67 -9.89 3.14
CA THR A 368 -14.67 -10.05 1.68
C THR A 368 -13.35 -10.64 1.18
N SER A 369 -12.21 -10.16 1.71
CA SER A 369 -10.89 -10.71 1.41
C SER A 369 -10.81 -12.19 1.73
N ARG A 370 -11.32 -12.59 2.91
CA ARG A 370 -11.38 -13.98 3.32
C ARG A 370 -12.19 -14.82 2.34
N GLU A 371 -13.43 -14.42 2.04
CA GLU A 371 -14.33 -15.17 1.13
C GLU A 371 -13.70 -15.36 -0.26
N ILE A 372 -13.07 -14.33 -0.82
CA ILE A 372 -12.38 -14.43 -2.11
C ILE A 372 -11.24 -15.46 -2.04
N ASN A 373 -10.43 -15.41 -0.98
CA ASN A 373 -9.31 -16.33 -0.82
C ASN A 373 -9.80 -17.76 -0.54
N SER A 374 -10.83 -17.95 0.28
CA SER A 374 -11.28 -19.29 0.67
C SER A 374 -11.83 -20.12 -0.48
N GLU A 375 -12.35 -19.42 -1.48
CA GLU A 375 -12.92 -20.00 -2.69
C GLU A 375 -11.89 -20.17 -3.81
N SER A 376 -10.78 -19.44 -3.72
CA SER A 376 -9.72 -19.46 -4.73
C SER A 376 -8.57 -20.40 -4.36
N PHE A 377 -8.45 -20.77 -3.08
CA PHE A 377 -7.31 -21.52 -2.54
C PHE A 377 -7.77 -22.62 -1.57
N SER A 378 -7.03 -23.73 -1.52
CA SER A 378 -7.37 -24.90 -0.68
C SER A 378 -6.19 -25.51 0.09
N ALA A 379 -5.00 -25.59 -0.50
CA ALA A 379 -3.77 -25.98 0.19
C ALA A 379 -2.66 -25.01 -0.23
N VAL A 380 -2.21 -24.19 0.72
CA VAL A 380 -1.31 -23.07 0.44
C VAL A 380 -0.21 -23.00 1.49
N PRO A 381 1.02 -23.46 1.19
CA PRO A 381 2.11 -23.44 2.17
C PRO A 381 2.55 -22.01 2.51
N GLN A 382 2.17 -21.03 1.67
CA GLN A 382 2.50 -19.62 1.83
C GLN A 382 1.26 -18.74 1.71
N ALA A 383 1.15 -17.72 2.57
CA ALA A 383 0.12 -16.68 2.49
C ALA A 383 0.71 -15.27 2.66
N TYR A 384 0.12 -14.29 1.98
CA TYR A 384 0.54 -12.90 2.00
C TYR A 384 -0.43 -12.04 2.80
N PHE A 385 0.08 -11.05 3.53
CA PHE A 385 -0.71 -10.14 4.36
C PHE A 385 -0.40 -8.71 4.01
N ALA A 386 -1.44 -7.90 3.81
CA ALA A 386 -1.32 -6.46 3.66
C ALA A 386 -2.37 -5.75 4.55
N VAL A 387 -2.13 -4.48 4.90
CA VAL A 387 -3.11 -3.73 5.69
C VAL A 387 -4.32 -3.34 4.83
N GLY A 388 -5.55 -3.56 5.31
CA GLY A 388 -6.76 -3.22 4.55
C GLY A 388 -7.15 -1.73 4.57
N THR A 389 -6.41 -0.90 5.31
CA THR A 389 -6.59 0.57 5.33
C THR A 389 -5.67 1.31 4.35
N GLY A 390 -4.72 0.59 3.73
CA GLY A 390 -3.82 1.09 2.70
C GLY A 390 -3.87 0.19 1.46
N PHE A 391 -3.24 0.63 0.37
CA PHE A 391 -3.28 -0.08 -0.91
C PHE A 391 -1.90 -0.37 -1.50
N ALA A 392 -0.90 0.44 -1.19
CA ALA A 392 0.34 0.45 -1.97
C ALA A 392 1.15 -0.84 -1.82
N ASP A 393 1.33 -1.34 -0.58
CA ASP A 393 2.06 -2.59 -0.33
C ASP A 393 1.31 -3.80 -0.92
N ALA A 394 -0.02 -3.78 -0.87
CA ALA A 394 -0.87 -4.81 -1.44
C ALA A 394 -0.86 -4.85 -2.97
N LEU A 395 -0.68 -3.71 -3.66
CA LEU A 395 -0.61 -3.68 -5.13
C LEU A 395 0.59 -4.47 -5.66
N ALA A 396 1.79 -4.16 -5.13
CA ALA A 396 3.01 -4.87 -5.50
C ALA A 396 2.96 -6.33 -5.01
N GLY A 397 2.47 -6.54 -3.79
CA GLY A 397 2.37 -7.87 -3.21
C GLY A 397 1.34 -8.77 -3.88
N ALA A 398 0.25 -8.23 -4.45
CA ALA A 398 -0.74 -9.02 -5.17
C ALA A 398 -0.18 -9.63 -6.46
N ALA A 399 0.75 -8.95 -7.13
CA ALA A 399 1.46 -9.51 -8.27
C ALA A 399 2.31 -10.72 -7.86
N LEU A 400 3.07 -10.59 -6.76
CA LEU A 400 3.88 -11.67 -6.22
C LEU A 400 3.04 -12.85 -5.69
N ALA A 401 1.98 -12.55 -4.92
CA ALA A 401 1.07 -13.56 -4.40
C ALA A 401 0.38 -14.33 -5.54
N GLY A 402 -0.10 -13.62 -6.56
CA GLY A 402 -0.69 -14.23 -7.75
C GLY A 402 0.31 -15.11 -8.53
N LEU A 403 1.55 -14.64 -8.71
CA LEU A 403 2.61 -15.44 -9.35
C LEU A 403 2.89 -16.73 -8.58
N ASN A 404 2.94 -16.64 -7.25
CA ASN A 404 3.21 -17.77 -6.36
C ASN A 404 1.97 -18.64 -6.08
N SER A 405 0.84 -18.37 -6.75
CA SER A 405 -0.43 -19.08 -6.55
C SER A 405 -0.85 -19.13 -5.08
N ALA A 406 -0.67 -18.01 -4.36
CA ALA A 406 -0.88 -17.89 -2.92
C ALA A 406 -1.93 -16.80 -2.60
N PRO A 407 -2.68 -16.96 -1.49
CA PRO A 407 -3.65 -15.96 -1.08
C PRO A 407 -2.97 -14.68 -0.62
N LEU A 408 -3.65 -13.56 -0.86
CA LEU A 408 -3.35 -12.28 -0.23
C LEU A 408 -4.54 -11.86 0.63
N TYR A 409 -4.35 -11.88 1.94
CA TYR A 409 -5.31 -11.39 2.91
C TYR A 409 -5.06 -9.92 3.20
N VAL A 410 -6.09 -9.09 3.06
CA VAL A 410 -6.08 -7.77 3.71
C VAL A 410 -6.59 -7.91 5.13
N VAL A 411 -5.84 -7.36 6.09
CA VAL A 411 -6.12 -7.49 7.53
C VAL A 411 -6.05 -6.14 8.25
N PRO A 412 -6.61 -6.03 9.47
CA PRO A 412 -6.28 -4.93 10.38
C PRO A 412 -4.78 -4.87 10.67
N GLY A 413 -4.26 -3.68 10.96
CA GLY A 413 -2.80 -3.49 11.11
C GLY A 413 -2.17 -4.20 12.32
N ASN A 414 -2.96 -4.64 13.31
CA ASN A 414 -2.44 -5.20 14.57
C ASN A 414 -3.09 -6.54 14.97
N CYS A 415 -4.00 -7.10 14.17
CA CYS A 415 -4.63 -8.38 14.47
C CYS A 415 -5.06 -9.05 13.17
N VAL A 416 -5.28 -10.36 13.22
CA VAL A 416 -5.77 -11.17 12.10
C VAL A 416 -7.21 -11.60 12.41
N PRO A 417 -8.19 -11.41 11.52
CA PRO A 417 -9.54 -11.91 11.76
C PRO A 417 -9.51 -13.42 12.02
N SER A 418 -10.25 -13.89 13.03
CA SER A 418 -10.19 -15.31 13.45
C SER A 418 -10.51 -16.29 12.32
N GLY A 419 -11.42 -15.90 11.41
CA GLY A 419 -11.70 -16.70 10.22
C GLY A 419 -10.47 -16.91 9.33
N VAL A 420 -9.62 -15.90 9.17
CA VAL A 420 -8.36 -16.03 8.40
C VAL A 420 -7.40 -16.97 9.12
N VAL A 421 -7.26 -16.85 10.45
CA VAL A 421 -6.43 -17.78 11.24
C VAL A 421 -6.87 -19.24 11.03
N ASN A 422 -8.17 -19.50 11.09
CA ASN A 422 -8.74 -20.83 10.85
C ASN A 422 -8.48 -21.34 9.43
N ASP A 423 -8.57 -20.48 8.42
CA ASP A 423 -8.29 -20.86 7.03
C ASP A 423 -6.82 -21.28 6.87
N LEU A 424 -5.88 -20.51 7.43
CA LEU A 424 -4.44 -20.83 7.38
C LEU A 424 -4.11 -22.16 8.05
N GLU A 425 -4.73 -22.43 9.21
CA GLU A 425 -4.59 -23.71 9.92
C GLU A 425 -5.15 -24.86 9.07
N GLY A 426 -6.35 -24.67 8.49
CA GLY A 426 -6.98 -25.66 7.60
C GLY A 426 -6.16 -25.94 6.33
N TYR A 427 -5.45 -24.94 5.81
CA TYR A 427 -4.60 -25.06 4.63
C TYR A 427 -3.21 -25.61 4.93
N GLY A 428 -2.84 -25.77 6.20
CA GLY A 428 -1.47 -26.13 6.59
C GLY A 428 -0.45 -25.06 6.20
N THR A 429 -0.83 -23.77 6.24
CA THR A 429 0.06 -22.67 5.87
C THR A 429 1.21 -22.56 6.88
N THR A 430 2.45 -22.72 6.42
CA THR A 430 3.64 -22.67 7.28
C THR A 430 4.42 -21.36 7.12
N ASN A 431 4.32 -20.72 5.95
CA ASN A 431 5.04 -19.51 5.60
C ASN A 431 4.07 -18.33 5.44
N ARG A 432 4.41 -17.19 6.04
CA ARG A 432 3.56 -15.99 6.04
C ARG A 432 4.42 -14.81 5.65
N VAL A 433 4.00 -14.07 4.63
CA VAL A 433 4.75 -12.91 4.13
C VAL A 433 3.98 -11.64 4.48
N LEU A 434 4.57 -10.80 5.33
CA LEU A 434 4.01 -9.51 5.71
C LEU A 434 4.51 -8.42 4.75
N LEU A 435 3.57 -7.77 4.06
CA LEU A 435 3.83 -6.72 3.09
C LEU A 435 3.68 -5.36 3.77
N GLY A 436 4.81 -4.68 4.00
CA GLY A 436 4.87 -3.40 4.70
C GLY A 436 5.56 -3.47 6.06
N GLY A 437 5.96 -2.30 6.55
CA GLY A 437 6.72 -2.16 7.79
C GLY A 437 5.90 -2.46 9.06
N THR A 438 6.56 -2.47 10.22
CA THR A 438 5.92 -2.75 11.53
C THR A 438 4.87 -1.73 11.95
N GLY A 439 4.96 -0.49 11.45
CA GLY A 439 3.92 0.53 11.63
C GLY A 439 2.66 0.32 10.77
N VAL A 440 2.73 -0.58 9.78
CA VAL A 440 1.64 -0.95 8.87
C VAL A 440 1.01 -2.28 9.30
N LEU A 441 1.86 -3.28 9.51
CA LEU A 441 1.51 -4.60 10.05
C LEU A 441 2.36 -4.89 11.28
N GLY A 442 1.79 -4.66 12.46
CA GLY A 442 2.43 -4.82 13.75
C GLY A 442 2.55 -6.28 14.22
N ASN A 443 3.11 -6.46 15.41
CA ASN A 443 3.48 -7.79 15.93
C ASN A 443 2.27 -8.69 16.16
N GLY A 444 1.08 -8.14 16.38
CA GLY A 444 -0.13 -8.96 16.48
C GLY A 444 -0.48 -9.67 15.17
N VAL A 445 -0.23 -9.05 14.01
CA VAL A 445 -0.38 -9.74 12.71
C VAL A 445 0.68 -10.83 12.55
N MET A 446 1.93 -10.51 12.87
CA MET A 446 3.06 -11.45 12.82
C MET A 446 2.85 -12.68 13.71
N ARG A 447 2.27 -12.48 14.90
CA ARG A 447 1.93 -13.55 15.86
C ARG A 447 0.59 -14.23 15.55
N MET A 448 -0.12 -13.85 14.48
CA MET A 448 -1.48 -14.31 14.17
C MET A 448 -2.45 -14.11 15.35
N THR A 449 -2.29 -13.02 16.11
CA THR A 449 -3.20 -12.64 17.19
C THR A 449 -4.60 -12.41 16.61
N PRO A 450 -5.61 -13.18 17.05
CA PRO A 450 -6.98 -12.99 16.58
C PRO A 450 -7.51 -11.59 16.91
N CYS A 451 -8.30 -11.02 16.01
CA CYS A 451 -9.05 -9.79 16.31
C CYS A 451 -10.14 -10.08 17.35
N GLY A 452 -10.29 -9.17 18.31
CA GLY A 452 -11.32 -9.24 19.36
C GLY A 452 -12.69 -8.74 18.94
#